data_AF-A0A7W5EHH8-F1
#
_entry.id   AF-A0A7W5EHH8-F1
#
_cell.length_a   1.000
_cell.length_b   1.000
_cell.length_c   1.000
_cell.angle_alpha   90.00
_cell.angle_beta   90.00
_cell.angle_gamma   90.00
#
_symmetry.space_group_name_H-M   'P 1'
#
loop_
_entity.id
_entity.type
_entity.pdbx_description
1 polymer ?
#
loop_
_entity_poly.entity_id
_entity_poly.type
_entity_poly.pdbx_seq_one_letter_code
_entity_poly.pdbx_strand_id
1 'polypeptide(L)'
;TQHERYPDGDNAFKVLWVEHEARNNFEPRLAGARSRVEPGTYRNRFGCVRDAVPLVPVATALPHAHTALGPQTALVVGVANEVATTMRDHQVRVQFAWQRGVGANPGGLGHDVDEEGSAPGDERSGTWVRVAEALAGPNWGSQFTPRIGTEVLVDFLENDIDRPVVVAQLYTGADAPPFAAGVDSGANHPGTLSGIHTRTFDGGGYNQWQLDDTQGQLRMRLATSGAASQLNLGYLVAQSPGSAQRGGYRGTGFELGTDAWAVVRGGEGVLLTTAARAGRGAGVASTQMDPWKRSVR
;
A
#
# COMPACT_ATOMS: atom_id res chain seq x y z
N THR A 1 23.65 -21.14 -50.45
CA THR A 1 22.95 -20.84 -51.72
C THR A 1 23.34 -19.44 -52.13
N GLN A 2 24.12 -19.31 -53.19
CA GLN A 2 24.64 -18.03 -53.68
C GLN A 2 23.53 -17.32 -54.48
N HIS A 3 23.30 -16.04 -54.22
CA HIS A 3 22.37 -15.23 -55.00
C HIS A 3 23.19 -14.38 -55.98
N GLU A 4 22.91 -14.47 -57.28
CA GLU A 4 23.74 -13.91 -58.37
C GLU A 4 23.97 -12.38 -58.32
N ARG A 5 23.33 -11.67 -57.40
CA ARG A 5 23.45 -10.22 -57.22
C ARG A 5 24.54 -9.75 -56.25
N TYR A 6 25.15 -10.63 -55.45
CA TYR A 6 26.09 -10.17 -54.41
C TYR A 6 27.52 -10.69 -54.63
N PRO A 7 28.57 -9.93 -54.26
CA PRO A 7 29.96 -10.34 -54.36
C PRO A 7 30.29 -11.63 -53.59
N ASP A 8 31.37 -12.30 -53.97
CA ASP A 8 31.88 -13.47 -53.25
C ASP A 8 32.26 -13.09 -51.80
N GLY A 9 31.72 -13.85 -50.83
CA GLY A 9 31.83 -13.55 -49.39
C GLY A 9 30.60 -12.86 -48.78
N ASP A 10 29.80 -12.13 -49.57
CA ASP A 10 28.60 -11.41 -49.11
C ASP A 10 27.29 -12.21 -49.30
N ASN A 11 27.41 -13.48 -49.66
CA ASN A 11 26.32 -14.40 -50.05
C ASN A 11 25.96 -15.43 -48.97
N ALA A 12 26.40 -15.23 -47.72
CA ALA A 12 26.01 -16.09 -46.61
C ALA A 12 24.65 -15.63 -46.05
N PHE A 13 23.74 -16.57 -45.83
CA PHE A 13 22.40 -16.31 -45.30
C PHE A 13 22.10 -17.22 -44.12
N LYS A 14 21.47 -16.66 -43.08
CA LYS A 14 20.87 -17.39 -41.96
C LYS A 14 19.41 -17.67 -42.31
N VAL A 15 19.02 -18.94 -42.33
CA VAL A 15 17.62 -19.36 -42.55
C VAL A 15 16.82 -19.11 -41.27
N LEU A 16 15.68 -18.42 -41.38
CA LEU A 16 14.81 -18.09 -40.25
C LEU A 16 13.66 -19.06 -40.08
N TRP A 17 13.11 -19.52 -41.20
CA TRP A 17 12.05 -20.51 -41.25
C TRP A 17 12.03 -21.17 -42.62
N VAL A 18 11.53 -22.41 -42.68
CA VAL A 18 11.27 -23.15 -43.91
C VAL A 18 9.88 -23.77 -43.78
N GLU A 19 9.03 -23.51 -44.77
CA GLU A 19 7.75 -24.15 -44.96
C GLU A 19 7.92 -25.20 -46.06
N HIS A 20 7.45 -26.41 -45.79
CA HIS A 20 7.59 -27.57 -46.66
C HIS A 20 6.22 -28.05 -47.12
N GLU A 21 6.03 -28.21 -48.43
CA GLU A 21 4.85 -28.79 -49.04
C GLU A 21 5.26 -30.01 -49.87
N ALA A 22 4.72 -31.17 -49.53
CA ALA A 22 4.97 -32.41 -50.25
C ALA A 22 3.64 -33.05 -50.62
N ARG A 23 3.48 -33.43 -51.88
CA ARG A 23 2.36 -34.24 -52.36
C ARG A 23 2.87 -35.60 -52.78
N ASN A 24 2.28 -36.62 -52.17
CA ASN A 24 2.49 -37.99 -52.58
C ASN A 24 1.60 -38.32 -53.80
N ASN A 25 2.09 -39.15 -54.71
CA ASN A 25 1.43 -39.56 -55.95
C ASN A 25 0.98 -41.04 -55.92
N PHE A 26 0.75 -41.61 -54.73
CA PHE A 26 0.11 -42.91 -54.61
C PHE A 26 -1.37 -42.86 -55.03
N GLU A 27 -1.73 -43.54 -56.10
CA GLU A 27 -3.12 -43.88 -56.40
C GLU A 27 -3.54 -45.13 -55.59
N PRO A 28 -4.81 -45.23 -55.12
CA PRO A 28 -5.28 -46.35 -54.30
C PRO A 28 -5.17 -47.75 -54.95
N ARG A 29 -4.92 -47.84 -56.27
CA ARG A 29 -4.83 -49.11 -57.03
C ARG A 29 -3.40 -49.64 -57.22
N LEU A 30 -2.40 -49.05 -56.59
CA LEU A 30 -0.98 -49.43 -56.75
C LEU A 30 -0.53 -50.69 -55.98
N ALA A 31 -1.46 -51.54 -55.53
CA ALA A 31 -1.13 -52.86 -54.99
C ALA A 31 -0.64 -53.79 -56.13
N GLY A 32 0.64 -53.68 -56.51
CA GLY A 32 1.31 -54.63 -57.40
C GLY A 32 2.27 -54.04 -58.44
N ALA A 33 2.25 -52.73 -58.71
CA ALA A 33 3.13 -52.12 -59.70
C ALA A 33 4.43 -51.60 -59.04
N ARG A 34 5.50 -52.39 -59.10
CA ARG A 34 6.85 -52.02 -58.60
C ARG A 34 7.71 -51.25 -59.60
N SER A 35 7.17 -50.86 -60.76
CA SER A 35 7.94 -50.13 -61.77
C SER A 35 7.07 -49.04 -62.42
N ARG A 36 7.49 -47.78 -62.21
CA ARG A 36 6.90 -46.51 -62.68
C ARG A 36 5.90 -45.82 -61.75
N VAL A 37 6.26 -45.66 -60.48
CA VAL A 37 5.68 -44.57 -59.66
C VAL A 37 6.42 -43.29 -60.05
N GLU A 38 5.72 -42.26 -60.53
CA GLU A 38 6.33 -40.96 -60.78
C GLU A 38 6.90 -40.37 -59.47
N PRO A 39 7.86 -39.44 -59.47
CA PRO A 39 8.21 -38.73 -58.25
C PRO A 39 7.03 -37.87 -57.77
N GLY A 40 6.70 -37.92 -56.48
CA GLY A 40 5.80 -36.93 -55.86
C GLY A 40 6.36 -35.51 -55.96
N THR A 41 5.51 -34.49 -55.85
CA THR A 41 5.97 -33.10 -55.92
C THR A 41 6.38 -32.60 -54.54
N TYR A 42 7.55 -31.98 -54.44
CA TYR A 42 8.01 -31.30 -53.24
C TYR A 42 8.34 -29.85 -53.57
N ARG A 43 7.87 -28.95 -52.73
CA ARG A 43 8.13 -27.51 -52.79
C ARG A 43 8.45 -27.03 -51.38
N ASN A 44 9.41 -26.14 -51.26
CA ASN A 44 9.59 -25.37 -50.03
C ASN A 44 9.56 -23.87 -50.31
N ARG A 45 9.20 -23.12 -49.28
CA ARG A 45 9.35 -21.68 -49.19
C ARG A 45 10.15 -21.39 -47.93
N PHE A 46 11.13 -20.51 -47.98
CA PHE A 46 11.91 -20.16 -46.80
C PHE A 46 12.16 -18.65 -46.72
N GLY A 47 12.26 -18.16 -45.49
CA GLY A 47 12.73 -16.82 -45.19
C GLY A 47 14.18 -16.89 -44.71
N CYS A 48 15.04 -16.00 -45.20
CA CYS A 48 16.42 -15.89 -44.74
C CYS A 48 16.83 -14.43 -44.63
N VAL A 49 17.85 -14.18 -43.82
CA VAL A 49 18.51 -12.87 -43.72
C VAL A 49 19.99 -13.04 -44.03
N ARG A 50 20.66 -11.98 -44.47
CA ARG A 50 22.13 -12.00 -44.64
C ARG A 50 22.81 -12.32 -43.31
N ASP A 51 23.86 -13.12 -43.37
CA ASP A 51 24.61 -13.57 -42.20
C ASP A 51 25.15 -12.41 -41.35
N ALA A 52 25.57 -11.33 -42.01
CA ALA A 52 26.04 -10.09 -41.39
C ALA A 52 24.96 -9.30 -40.61
N VAL A 53 23.67 -9.60 -40.78
CA VAL A 53 22.60 -8.93 -40.04
C VAL A 53 22.45 -9.63 -38.68
N PRO A 54 22.59 -8.90 -37.55
CA PRO A 54 22.33 -9.46 -36.23
C PRO A 54 20.86 -9.89 -36.12
N LEU A 55 20.65 -11.11 -35.64
CA LEU A 55 19.31 -11.60 -35.31
C LEU A 55 18.99 -11.27 -33.87
N VAL A 56 17.93 -10.48 -33.68
CA VAL A 56 17.32 -10.24 -32.38
C VAL A 56 16.02 -11.04 -32.29
N PRO A 57 15.72 -11.69 -31.15
CA PRO A 57 14.43 -12.36 -30.96
C PRO A 57 13.28 -11.39 -31.18
N VAL A 58 12.23 -11.83 -31.87
CA VAL A 58 11.01 -11.03 -32.11
C VAL A 58 10.41 -10.51 -30.79
N ALA A 59 10.54 -11.28 -29.71
CA ALA A 59 10.08 -10.93 -28.37
C ALA A 59 10.69 -9.62 -27.84
N THR A 60 11.93 -9.26 -28.20
CA THR A 60 12.56 -8.00 -27.77
C THR A 60 11.98 -6.78 -28.49
N ALA A 61 11.28 -6.97 -29.61
CA ALA A 61 10.72 -5.90 -30.44
C ALA A 61 9.20 -5.71 -30.26
N LEU A 62 8.52 -6.60 -29.53
CA LEU A 62 7.09 -6.45 -29.24
C LEU A 62 6.89 -5.43 -28.11
N PRO A 63 5.79 -4.65 -28.13
CA PRO A 63 5.38 -3.89 -26.95
C PRO A 63 5.31 -4.84 -25.76
N HIS A 64 5.85 -4.42 -24.61
CA HIS A 64 5.69 -5.18 -23.38
C HIS A 64 4.19 -5.36 -23.16
N ALA A 65 3.73 -6.61 -23.12
CA ALA A 65 2.35 -6.89 -22.82
C ALA A 65 2.06 -6.36 -21.41
N HIS A 66 0.91 -5.71 -21.23
CA HIS A 66 0.42 -5.39 -19.89
C HIS A 66 0.23 -6.71 -19.14
N THR A 67 1.09 -6.98 -18.17
CA THR A 67 1.11 -8.24 -17.42
C THR A 67 0.27 -8.17 -16.16
N ALA A 68 0.06 -6.97 -15.61
CA ALA A 68 -0.86 -6.73 -14.51
C ALA A 68 -2.26 -6.39 -15.05
N LEU A 69 -3.29 -7.07 -14.53
CA LEU A 69 -4.69 -6.80 -14.90
C LEU A 69 -5.30 -5.61 -14.13
N GLY A 70 -4.57 -5.09 -13.14
CA GLY A 70 -4.98 -4.00 -12.26
C GLY A 70 -4.30 -4.09 -10.89
N PRO A 71 -4.67 -3.20 -9.95
CA PRO A 71 -4.14 -3.21 -8.60
C PRO A 71 -4.44 -4.53 -7.87
N GLN A 72 -3.49 -4.95 -7.02
CA GLN A 72 -3.59 -6.16 -6.22
C GLN A 72 -3.27 -5.87 -4.76
N THR A 73 -3.62 -6.78 -3.85
CA THR A 73 -3.21 -6.66 -2.45
C THR A 73 -1.99 -7.53 -2.14
N ALA A 74 -1.20 -7.09 -1.17
CA ALA A 74 -0.04 -7.80 -0.67
C ALA A 74 0.14 -7.55 0.83
N LEU A 75 0.81 -8.47 1.52
CA LEU A 75 1.21 -8.26 2.91
C LEU A 75 2.63 -7.71 2.97
N VAL A 76 2.85 -6.73 3.84
CA VAL A 76 4.20 -6.23 4.13
C VAL A 76 4.95 -7.29 4.92
N VAL A 77 6.16 -7.62 4.47
CA VAL A 77 7.03 -8.65 5.06
C VAL A 77 8.40 -8.07 5.37
N GLY A 78 9.16 -8.73 6.23
CA GLY A 78 10.47 -8.26 6.65
C GLY A 78 11.11 -9.23 7.63
N VAL A 79 12.11 -8.73 8.36
CA VAL A 79 12.88 -9.53 9.31
C VAL A 79 11.97 -10.04 10.42
N ALA A 80 12.06 -11.33 10.73
CA ALA A 80 11.26 -11.95 11.77
C ALA A 80 11.44 -11.24 13.13
N ASN A 81 10.34 -11.00 13.83
CA ASN A 81 10.26 -10.30 15.12
C ASN A 81 10.60 -8.80 15.09
N GLU A 82 10.80 -8.20 13.92
CA GLU A 82 10.86 -6.75 13.77
C GLU A 82 9.46 -6.18 13.48
N VAL A 83 9.26 -4.91 13.83
CA VAL A 83 7.97 -4.23 13.55
C VAL A 83 7.92 -3.67 12.13
N ALA A 84 9.07 -3.29 11.58
CA ALA A 84 9.18 -2.84 10.21
C ALA A 84 10.58 -3.15 9.68
N THR A 85 10.68 -3.43 8.38
CA THR A 85 11.96 -3.48 7.65
C THR A 85 11.82 -2.58 6.43
N THR A 86 12.53 -1.45 6.42
CA THR A 86 12.37 -0.39 5.42
C THR A 86 13.72 0.11 4.92
N MET A 87 13.74 0.66 3.70
CA MET A 87 14.92 1.38 3.19
C MET A 87 14.81 2.88 3.40
N ARG A 88 15.95 3.59 3.25
CA ARG A 88 16.06 5.05 3.37
C ARG A 88 14.97 5.80 2.61
N ASP A 89 14.60 5.31 1.43
CA ASP A 89 13.73 6.00 0.47
C ASP A 89 12.25 5.57 0.58
N HIS A 90 11.79 5.22 1.80
CA HIS A 90 10.40 4.88 2.10
C HIS A 90 9.86 3.71 1.24
N GLN A 91 10.62 2.61 1.29
CA GLN A 91 10.30 1.36 0.61
C GLN A 91 10.09 0.25 1.62
N VAL A 92 9.18 -0.67 1.28
CA VAL A 92 8.86 -1.88 2.05
C VAL A 92 9.01 -3.12 1.18
N ARG A 93 9.22 -4.27 1.79
CA ARG A 93 9.07 -5.55 1.11
C ARG A 93 7.63 -6.04 1.24
N VAL A 94 7.15 -6.72 0.21
CA VAL A 94 5.79 -7.26 0.18
C VAL A 94 5.78 -8.69 -0.34
N GLN A 95 4.76 -9.44 0.05
CA GLN A 95 4.43 -10.74 -0.50
C GLN A 95 2.97 -10.76 -0.98
N PHE A 96 2.78 -11.03 -2.27
CA PHE A 96 1.48 -11.14 -2.91
C PHE A 96 0.79 -12.47 -2.58
N ALA A 97 -0.54 -12.46 -2.62
CA ALA A 97 -1.35 -13.65 -2.31
C ALA A 97 -1.16 -14.82 -3.29
N TRP A 98 -0.73 -14.56 -4.53
CA TRP A 98 -0.49 -15.60 -5.54
C TRP A 98 0.88 -16.26 -5.42
N GLN A 99 1.80 -15.72 -4.62
CA GLN A 99 3.09 -16.35 -4.37
C GLN A 99 2.87 -17.63 -3.56
N ARG A 100 3.53 -18.71 -3.97
CA ARG A 100 3.42 -20.05 -3.37
C ARG A 100 4.74 -20.49 -2.78
N GLY A 101 4.72 -21.28 -1.71
CA GLY A 101 5.92 -21.74 -1.01
C GLY A 101 5.71 -21.97 0.47
N VAL A 102 6.79 -22.27 1.19
CA VAL A 102 6.76 -22.61 2.64
C VAL A 102 6.24 -21.50 3.53
N GLY A 103 6.43 -20.23 3.14
CA GLY A 103 5.98 -19.05 3.86
C GLY A 103 4.83 -18.34 3.16
N ALA A 104 4.02 -19.06 2.37
CA ALA A 104 2.86 -18.47 1.70
C ALA A 104 1.92 -17.78 2.69
N ASN A 105 1.28 -16.69 2.24
CA ASN A 105 0.29 -15.97 3.03
C ASN A 105 -0.82 -16.92 3.52
N PRO A 106 -1.51 -16.62 4.63
CA PRO A 106 -2.61 -17.45 5.12
C PRO A 106 -3.63 -17.79 4.01
N GLY A 107 -3.93 -19.08 3.85
CA GLY A 107 -4.79 -19.59 2.76
C GLY A 107 -4.08 -19.81 1.41
N GLY A 108 -2.78 -19.53 1.34
CA GLY A 108 -1.94 -19.77 0.17
C GLY A 108 -1.59 -21.24 -0.03
N LEU A 109 -1.06 -21.55 -1.21
CA LEU A 109 -0.69 -22.91 -1.62
C LEU A 109 0.83 -23.12 -1.49
N GLY A 110 1.21 -24.37 -1.22
CA GLY A 110 2.60 -24.81 -1.39
C GLY A 110 3.03 -24.69 -2.85
N HIS A 111 4.34 -24.69 -3.07
CA HIS A 111 4.90 -24.66 -4.42
C HIS A 111 4.94 -26.07 -5.01
N ASP A 112 4.67 -26.19 -6.31
CA ASP A 112 4.44 -27.45 -7.00
C ASP A 112 5.66 -28.01 -7.73
N VAL A 113 6.76 -27.23 -7.81
CA VAL A 113 7.98 -27.61 -8.53
C VAL A 113 9.22 -27.72 -7.64
N ASP A 114 9.27 -27.05 -6.49
CA ASP A 114 10.37 -27.12 -5.52
C ASP A 114 9.86 -26.91 -4.08
N GLU A 115 10.70 -27.21 -3.09
CA GLU A 115 10.33 -27.16 -1.68
C GLU A 115 10.20 -25.72 -1.16
N GLU A 116 11.03 -24.79 -1.64
CA GLU A 116 11.08 -23.41 -1.12
C GLU A 116 9.95 -22.52 -1.66
N GLY A 117 9.71 -22.57 -2.97
CA GLY A 117 8.80 -21.70 -3.68
C GLY A 117 9.23 -20.24 -3.79
N SER A 118 8.28 -19.42 -4.23
CA SER A 118 8.43 -17.97 -4.42
C SER A 118 7.86 -17.15 -3.26
N ALA A 119 7.39 -17.81 -2.19
CA ALA A 119 6.75 -17.17 -1.03
C ALA A 119 7.46 -17.50 0.28
N PRO A 120 8.63 -16.90 0.57
CA PRO A 120 9.34 -17.14 1.81
C PRO A 120 8.68 -16.50 3.04
N GLY A 121 7.81 -15.48 2.85
CA GLY A 121 7.03 -14.85 3.93
C GLY A 121 7.82 -13.92 4.85
N ASP A 122 9.08 -13.63 4.53
CA ASP A 122 10.02 -12.92 5.39
C ASP A 122 10.94 -11.97 4.59
N GLU A 123 12.08 -11.55 5.15
CA GLU A 123 13.04 -10.66 4.50
C GLU A 123 13.68 -11.21 3.22
N ARG A 124 13.53 -12.50 2.93
CA ARG A 124 13.97 -13.12 1.67
C ARG A 124 12.96 -12.87 0.54
N SER A 125 11.77 -12.37 0.87
CA SER A 125 10.78 -11.91 -0.11
C SER A 125 11.39 -10.82 -0.96
N GLY A 126 11.19 -10.92 -2.28
CA GLY A 126 12.01 -10.25 -3.29
C GLY A 126 12.12 -8.73 -3.18
N THR A 127 11.31 -8.02 -3.97
CA THR A 127 11.59 -6.62 -4.33
C THR A 127 11.17 -5.60 -3.27
N TRP A 128 11.91 -4.49 -3.23
CA TRP A 128 11.57 -3.31 -2.46
C TRP A 128 10.59 -2.44 -3.25
N VAL A 129 9.42 -2.21 -2.67
CA VAL A 129 8.32 -1.46 -3.29
C VAL A 129 8.22 -0.09 -2.63
N ARG A 130 8.16 0.96 -3.45
CA ARG A 130 7.94 2.33 -2.98
C ARG A 130 6.51 2.49 -2.45
N VAL A 131 6.37 3.29 -1.40
CA VAL A 131 5.08 3.64 -0.82
C VAL A 131 4.72 5.07 -1.23
N ALA A 132 3.53 5.23 -1.82
CA ALA A 132 2.98 6.53 -2.16
C ALA A 132 2.42 7.21 -0.90
N GLU A 133 2.70 8.49 -0.77
CA GLU A 133 2.22 9.35 0.32
C GLU A 133 1.23 10.38 -0.20
N ALA A 134 0.28 10.79 0.65
CA ALA A 134 -0.70 11.81 0.30
C ALA A 134 -0.07 13.18 0.01
N LEU A 135 1.07 13.46 0.66
CA LEU A 135 1.85 14.67 0.47
C LEU A 135 3.34 14.33 0.56
N ALA A 136 4.10 14.59 -0.52
CA ALA A 136 5.54 14.35 -0.54
C ALA A 136 6.28 15.44 -1.32
N GLY A 137 7.35 15.96 -0.73
CA GLY A 137 8.26 16.92 -1.36
C GLY A 137 9.65 16.93 -0.70
N PRO A 138 10.57 17.81 -1.13
CA PRO A 138 11.95 17.82 -0.64
C PRO A 138 12.05 18.11 0.87
N ASN A 139 12.17 17.06 1.69
CA ASN A 139 12.18 17.10 3.16
C ASN A 139 10.92 17.71 3.80
N TRP A 140 9.74 17.54 3.19
CA TRP A 140 8.44 17.89 3.78
C TRP A 140 7.33 16.98 3.25
N GLY A 141 6.29 16.72 4.05
CA GLY A 141 5.17 15.87 3.64
C GLY A 141 4.58 15.04 4.78
N SER A 142 3.76 14.06 4.41
CA SER A 142 3.32 12.97 5.27
C SER A 142 4.27 11.78 5.15
N GLN A 143 4.34 10.96 6.20
CA GLN A 143 5.10 9.71 6.20
C GLN A 143 4.47 8.69 7.13
N PHE A 144 3.80 7.69 6.55
CA PHE A 144 3.07 6.62 7.22
C PHE A 144 3.54 5.27 6.70
N THR A 145 4.74 4.88 7.16
CA THR A 145 5.38 3.64 6.71
C THR A 145 4.57 2.40 7.14
N PRO A 146 4.12 1.56 6.19
CA PRO A 146 3.46 0.30 6.50
C PRO A 146 4.34 -0.61 7.36
N ARG A 147 3.73 -1.27 8.36
CA ARG A 147 4.44 -2.21 9.26
C ARG A 147 4.33 -3.62 8.72
N ILE A 148 5.22 -4.50 9.17
CA ILE A 148 5.14 -5.93 8.84
C ILE A 148 3.77 -6.47 9.26
N GLY A 149 3.12 -7.22 8.37
CA GLY A 149 1.77 -7.74 8.53
C GLY A 149 0.66 -6.83 7.98
N THR A 150 0.92 -5.54 7.73
CA THR A 150 -0.09 -4.65 7.13
C THR A 150 -0.42 -5.07 5.70
N GLU A 151 -1.71 -5.16 5.37
CA GLU A 151 -2.16 -5.34 3.99
C GLU A 151 -2.12 -4.01 3.23
N VAL A 152 -1.51 -4.04 2.05
CA VAL A 152 -1.33 -2.89 1.18
C VAL A 152 -1.94 -3.13 -0.19
N LEU A 153 -2.48 -2.07 -0.78
CA LEU A 153 -2.87 -2.05 -2.19
C LEU A 153 -1.67 -1.65 -3.04
N VAL A 154 -1.32 -2.48 -4.00
CA VAL A 154 -0.20 -2.32 -4.92
C VAL A 154 -0.74 -2.08 -6.32
N ASP A 155 -0.38 -0.95 -6.91
CA ASP A 155 -0.62 -0.65 -8.31
C ASP A 155 0.65 -0.89 -9.13
N PHE A 156 0.51 -1.03 -10.44
CA PHE A 156 1.58 -1.38 -11.36
C PHE A 156 1.70 -0.30 -12.44
N LEU A 157 2.82 0.44 -12.46
CA LEU A 157 3.00 1.55 -13.39
C LEU A 157 2.96 1.04 -14.84
N GLU A 158 2.06 1.60 -15.66
CA GLU A 158 1.79 1.15 -17.03
C GLU A 158 1.28 -0.31 -17.12
N ASN A 159 0.69 -0.82 -16.04
CA ASN A 159 0.27 -2.22 -15.90
C ASN A 159 1.43 -3.23 -16.08
N ASP A 160 2.65 -2.83 -15.70
CA ASP A 160 3.84 -3.66 -15.72
C ASP A 160 4.07 -4.29 -14.33
N ILE A 161 3.97 -5.62 -14.24
CA ILE A 161 4.13 -6.38 -12.99
C ILE A 161 5.49 -6.15 -12.32
N ASP A 162 6.51 -5.77 -13.09
CA ASP A 162 7.86 -5.49 -12.59
C ASP A 162 8.02 -4.07 -12.04
N ARG A 163 6.96 -3.25 -12.10
CA ARG A 163 6.96 -1.85 -11.64
C ARG A 163 5.89 -1.58 -10.57
N PRO A 164 5.89 -2.32 -9.43
CA PRO A 164 4.93 -2.14 -8.36
C PRO A 164 5.15 -0.84 -7.59
N VAL A 165 4.07 -0.25 -7.11
CA VAL A 165 4.04 0.87 -6.15
C VAL A 165 2.90 0.63 -5.17
N VAL A 166 3.16 0.72 -3.87
CA VAL A 166 2.10 0.72 -2.85
C VAL A 166 1.36 2.05 -2.94
N VAL A 167 0.04 2.01 -3.13
CA VAL A 167 -0.81 3.19 -3.29
C VAL A 167 -1.76 3.43 -2.12
N ALA A 168 -2.03 2.40 -1.32
CA ALA A 168 -2.86 2.50 -0.12
C ALA A 168 -2.56 1.40 0.89
N GLN A 169 -3.03 1.60 2.12
CA GLN A 169 -3.07 0.58 3.19
C GLN A 169 -4.53 0.20 3.44
N LEU A 170 -4.77 -1.08 3.73
CA LEU A 170 -6.10 -1.63 3.92
C LEU A 170 -6.24 -2.21 5.33
N TYR A 171 -7.38 -1.94 5.95
CA TYR A 171 -7.82 -2.71 7.12
C TYR A 171 -8.36 -4.06 6.64
N THR A 172 -8.17 -5.10 7.45
CA THR A 172 -8.48 -6.49 7.08
C THR A 172 -9.38 -7.11 8.14
N GLY A 173 -9.77 -8.38 7.97
CA GLY A 173 -10.41 -9.12 9.05
C GLY A 173 -9.50 -9.32 10.27
N ALA A 174 -8.18 -9.26 10.10
CA ALA A 174 -7.21 -9.31 11.19
C ALA A 174 -6.97 -7.92 11.82
N ASP A 175 -7.06 -6.86 11.02
CA ASP A 175 -6.78 -5.48 11.43
C ASP A 175 -8.05 -4.63 11.43
N ALA A 176 -8.63 -4.40 12.61
CA ALA A 176 -9.81 -3.55 12.75
C ALA A 176 -9.44 -2.04 12.64
N PRO A 177 -10.26 -1.22 11.95
CA PRO A 177 -10.13 0.23 12.00
C PRO A 177 -10.24 0.75 13.44
N PRO A 178 -9.48 1.80 13.83
CA PRO A 178 -9.45 2.31 15.21
C PRO A 178 -10.78 2.90 15.69
N PHE A 179 -11.66 3.27 14.75
CA PHE A 179 -12.97 3.88 15.00
C PHE A 179 -14.08 3.12 14.28
N ALA A 180 -13.93 1.79 14.14
CA ALA A 180 -14.90 0.95 13.46
C ALA A 180 -16.31 1.12 14.04
N ALA A 181 -17.29 1.27 13.16
CA ALA A 181 -18.69 1.45 13.48
C ALA A 181 -19.57 0.87 12.35
N GLY A 182 -20.88 0.80 12.59
CA GLY A 182 -21.85 0.25 11.65
C GLY A 182 -22.37 -1.13 12.07
N VAL A 183 -22.85 -1.89 11.09
CA VAL A 183 -23.48 -3.21 11.30
C VAL A 183 -22.53 -4.12 12.09
N ASP A 184 -23.07 -4.77 13.12
CA ASP A 184 -22.37 -5.72 14.00
C ASP A 184 -21.10 -5.19 14.71
N SER A 185 -20.83 -3.89 14.66
CA SER A 185 -19.65 -3.29 15.32
C SER A 185 -19.78 -3.15 16.85
N GLY A 186 -21.02 -3.18 17.35
CA GLY A 186 -21.33 -2.84 18.74
C GLY A 186 -21.08 -1.36 19.12
N ALA A 187 -20.65 -0.51 18.18
CA ALA A 187 -20.38 0.90 18.41
C ALA A 187 -21.68 1.69 18.66
N ASN A 188 -21.64 2.62 19.62
CA ASN A 188 -22.79 3.49 19.93
C ASN A 188 -22.85 4.78 19.07
N HIS A 189 -22.26 4.75 17.88
CA HIS A 189 -22.31 5.83 16.90
C HIS A 189 -22.34 5.24 15.48
N PRO A 190 -22.91 5.95 14.49
CA PRO A 190 -23.09 5.42 13.13
C PRO A 190 -21.88 5.65 12.21
N GLY A 191 -20.66 5.75 12.76
CA GLY A 191 -19.46 6.11 11.97
C GLY A 191 -19.12 7.59 11.94
N THR A 192 -19.59 8.37 12.92
CA THR A 192 -19.27 9.80 13.08
C THR A 192 -17.86 10.09 13.60
N LEU A 193 -17.08 9.08 13.98
CA LEU A 193 -15.72 9.25 14.49
C LEU A 193 -14.70 9.09 13.36
N SER A 194 -13.75 10.01 13.26
CA SER A 194 -12.67 9.98 12.28
C SER A 194 -11.36 10.49 12.88
N GLY A 195 -10.24 10.29 12.19
CA GLY A 195 -8.95 10.87 12.58
C GLY A 195 -7.74 9.95 12.35
N ILE A 196 -6.65 10.25 13.05
CA ILE A 196 -5.37 9.55 12.97
C ILE A 196 -5.11 8.85 14.30
N HIS A 197 -4.92 7.54 14.27
CA HIS A 197 -4.50 6.75 15.42
C HIS A 197 -3.23 5.97 15.06
N THR A 198 -2.16 6.21 15.83
CA THR A 198 -0.86 5.55 15.64
C THR A 198 -0.49 4.81 16.90
N ARG A 199 0.23 3.70 16.75
CA ARG A 199 0.82 2.97 17.88
C ARG A 199 2.31 3.29 18.00
N THR A 200 2.88 3.17 19.18
CA THR A 200 4.33 3.24 19.34
C THR A 200 5.03 2.13 18.55
N PHE A 201 6.33 2.30 18.28
CA PHE A 201 7.08 1.34 17.47
C PHE A 201 7.19 -0.02 18.15
N ASP A 202 7.21 -0.06 19.48
CA ASP A 202 7.16 -1.28 20.31
C ASP A 202 5.72 -1.79 20.58
N GLY A 203 4.69 -1.11 20.06
CA GLY A 203 3.29 -1.49 20.21
C GLY A 203 2.62 -1.15 21.56
N GLY A 204 3.37 -0.68 22.56
CA GLY A 204 2.90 -0.48 23.94
C GLY A 204 2.06 0.78 24.19
N GLY A 205 2.08 1.77 23.29
CA GLY A 205 1.39 3.06 23.45
C GLY A 205 0.74 3.56 22.16
N TYR A 206 0.20 4.78 22.21
CA TYR A 206 -0.45 5.40 21.05
C TYR A 206 -0.34 6.93 21.05
N ASN A 207 -0.48 7.50 19.85
CA ASN A 207 -0.85 8.91 19.65
C ASN A 207 -2.13 8.97 18.81
N GLN A 208 -3.03 9.88 19.15
CA GLN A 208 -4.35 9.96 18.54
C GLN A 208 -4.77 11.41 18.32
N TRP A 209 -5.20 11.71 17.10
CA TRP A 209 -6.05 12.85 16.80
C TRP A 209 -7.40 12.31 16.32
N GLN A 210 -8.49 12.77 16.93
CA GLN A 210 -9.84 12.27 16.67
C GLN A 210 -10.81 13.44 16.53
N LEU A 211 -11.71 13.32 15.56
CA LEU A 211 -12.86 14.18 15.33
C LEU A 211 -14.12 13.35 15.54
N ASP A 212 -15.16 13.99 16.06
CA ASP A 212 -16.47 13.39 16.27
C ASP A 212 -17.53 14.34 15.72
N ASP A 213 -18.14 13.93 14.61
CA ASP A 213 -19.18 14.68 13.89
C ASP A 213 -20.59 14.27 14.32
N THR A 214 -20.74 13.71 15.52
CA THR A 214 -22.08 13.40 16.07
C THR A 214 -22.91 14.67 16.15
N GLN A 215 -24.13 14.61 15.62
CA GLN A 215 -25.02 15.76 15.48
C GLN A 215 -25.24 16.47 16.83
N GLY A 216 -24.95 17.77 16.87
CA GLY A 216 -25.08 18.60 18.08
C GLY A 216 -24.03 18.33 19.16
N GLN A 217 -23.06 17.46 18.89
CA GLN A 217 -22.05 17.00 19.85
C GLN A 217 -20.64 17.03 19.24
N LEU A 218 -20.37 18.04 18.41
CA LEU A 218 -19.07 18.19 17.75
C LEU A 218 -17.94 18.29 18.77
N ARG A 219 -16.91 17.47 18.59
CA ARG A 219 -15.71 17.52 19.42
C ARG A 219 -14.46 17.13 18.65
N MET A 220 -13.33 17.54 19.21
CA MET A 220 -12.01 17.07 18.80
C MET A 220 -11.22 16.61 20.02
N ARG A 221 -10.35 15.62 19.82
CA ARG A 221 -9.43 15.11 20.83
C ARG A 221 -8.04 14.94 20.23
N LEU A 222 -7.03 15.44 20.93
CA LEU A 222 -5.62 15.15 20.68
C LEU A 222 -5.07 14.48 21.93
N ALA A 223 -4.56 13.25 21.83
CA ALA A 223 -4.18 12.45 22.98
C ALA A 223 -2.92 11.61 22.71
N THR A 224 -2.18 11.32 23.77
CA THR A 224 -1.09 10.33 23.79
C THR A 224 -1.25 9.43 25.02
N SER A 225 -0.82 8.18 24.91
CA SER A 225 -0.74 7.30 26.08
C SER A 225 0.29 7.78 27.10
N GLY A 226 1.27 8.59 26.69
CA GLY A 226 2.27 9.18 27.57
C GLY A 226 1.63 10.03 28.68
N ALA A 227 1.68 9.52 29.92
CA ALA A 227 1.04 10.11 31.09
C ALA A 227 -0.45 10.45 30.90
N ALA A 228 -1.17 9.64 30.12
CA ALA A 228 -2.59 9.84 29.78
C ALA A 228 -2.91 11.29 29.33
N SER A 229 -2.00 11.92 28.58
CA SER A 229 -2.07 13.33 28.28
C SER A 229 -2.99 13.62 27.09
N GLN A 230 -3.89 14.59 27.22
CA GLN A 230 -4.87 14.92 26.19
C GLN A 230 -5.37 16.37 26.23
N LEU A 231 -5.70 16.89 25.05
CA LEU A 231 -6.50 18.09 24.81
C LEU A 231 -7.84 17.66 24.20
N ASN A 232 -8.94 18.14 24.77
CA ASN A 232 -10.28 17.91 24.27
C ASN A 232 -10.97 19.27 24.02
N LEU A 233 -11.71 19.37 22.92
CA LEU A 233 -12.41 20.59 22.50
C LEU A 233 -13.86 20.26 22.13
N GLY A 234 -14.79 21.17 22.39
CA GLY A 234 -16.21 21.05 22.03
C GLY A 234 -17.02 20.29 23.06
N TYR A 235 -17.80 19.30 22.62
CA TYR A 235 -18.66 18.46 23.44
C TYR A 235 -17.84 17.35 24.14
N LEU A 236 -17.53 17.53 25.42
CA LEU A 236 -16.63 16.64 26.15
C LEU A 236 -17.38 15.37 26.57
N VAL A 237 -16.86 14.21 26.17
CA VAL A 237 -17.33 12.89 26.63
C VAL A 237 -16.16 12.08 27.15
N ALA A 238 -16.44 11.16 28.08
CA ALA A 238 -15.48 10.11 28.44
C ALA A 238 -15.23 9.21 27.22
N GLN A 239 -13.99 8.77 26.99
CA GLN A 239 -13.70 7.79 25.94
C GLN A 239 -12.41 7.06 26.25
N SER A 240 -12.52 5.76 26.45
CA SER A 240 -11.36 4.90 26.69
C SER A 240 -10.40 4.95 25.50
N PRO A 241 -9.09 4.92 25.75
CA PRO A 241 -8.08 4.78 24.70
C PRO A 241 -8.38 3.62 23.74
N GLY A 242 -8.21 3.84 22.44
CA GLY A 242 -8.40 2.79 21.42
C GLY A 242 -9.83 2.28 21.26
N SER A 243 -10.82 2.86 21.95
CA SER A 243 -12.23 2.47 21.83
C SER A 243 -12.99 3.38 20.87
N ALA A 244 -13.80 2.77 20.01
CA ALA A 244 -14.81 3.47 19.21
C ALA A 244 -16.03 3.92 20.04
N GLN A 245 -16.16 3.47 21.30
CA GLN A 245 -17.32 3.78 22.13
C GLN A 245 -17.28 5.21 22.67
N ARG A 246 -18.38 5.93 22.50
CA ARG A 246 -18.62 7.24 23.14
C ARG A 246 -19.09 7.00 24.59
N GLY A 247 -18.41 7.59 25.56
CA GLY A 247 -18.81 7.50 26.96
C GLY A 247 -19.79 8.60 27.36
N GLY A 248 -19.99 8.74 28.68
CA GLY A 248 -20.88 9.75 29.24
C GLY A 248 -20.39 11.18 29.00
N TYR A 249 -21.34 12.10 28.90
CA TYR A 249 -21.09 13.54 28.82
C TYR A 249 -20.34 14.06 30.06
N ARG A 250 -19.36 14.93 29.84
CA ARG A 250 -18.50 15.52 30.89
C ARG A 250 -18.55 17.05 30.93
N GLY A 251 -19.00 17.71 29.86
CA GLY A 251 -19.05 19.18 29.80
C GLY A 251 -18.92 19.71 28.38
N THR A 252 -18.89 21.03 28.23
CA THR A 252 -18.68 21.70 26.93
C THR A 252 -17.61 22.77 27.09
N GLY A 253 -16.73 22.92 26.10
CA GLY A 253 -15.65 23.90 26.09
C GLY A 253 -14.33 23.27 25.71
N PHE A 254 -13.32 23.35 26.58
CA PHE A 254 -12.06 22.66 26.41
C PHE A 254 -11.61 22.00 27.72
N GLU A 255 -10.82 20.94 27.60
CA GLU A 255 -10.20 20.24 28.72
C GLU A 255 -8.77 19.85 28.34
N LEU A 256 -7.81 20.19 29.21
CA LEU A 256 -6.46 19.64 29.17
C LEU A 256 -6.30 18.69 30.37
N GLY A 257 -5.93 17.44 30.13
CA GLY A 257 -5.73 16.43 31.18
C GLY A 257 -4.40 15.72 31.03
N THR A 258 -3.77 15.36 32.15
CA THR A 258 -2.54 14.55 32.23
C THR A 258 -2.41 13.96 33.63
N ASP A 259 -1.83 12.76 33.73
CA ASP A 259 -1.47 12.12 35.01
C ASP A 259 -0.07 12.57 35.51
N ALA A 260 0.63 13.39 34.72
CA ALA A 260 1.93 13.97 35.09
C ALA A 260 1.83 15.47 35.40
N TRP A 261 2.98 16.13 35.53
CA TRP A 261 3.05 17.57 35.76
C TRP A 261 2.65 18.34 34.49
N ALA A 262 1.72 19.29 34.63
CA ALA A 262 1.47 20.31 33.63
C ALA A 262 2.52 21.43 33.76
N VAL A 263 3.20 21.77 32.65
CA VAL A 263 4.19 22.86 32.63
C VAL A 263 3.80 23.88 31.57
N VAL A 264 3.47 25.11 31.99
CA VAL A 264 3.14 26.24 31.11
C VAL A 264 4.28 27.24 31.15
N ARG A 265 4.79 27.63 29.98
CA ARG A 265 5.88 28.62 29.85
C ARG A 265 5.49 29.68 28.82
N GLY A 266 5.66 30.95 29.17
CA GLY A 266 5.49 32.08 28.26
C GLY A 266 6.66 33.03 28.43
N GLY A 267 7.50 33.17 27.39
CA GLY A 267 8.69 34.03 27.44
C GLY A 267 8.37 35.51 27.65
N GLU A 268 7.17 35.93 27.25
CA GLU A 268 6.64 37.29 27.41
C GLU A 268 5.55 37.38 28.50
N GLY A 269 5.28 36.27 29.21
CA GLY A 269 4.23 36.15 30.24
C GLY A 269 3.11 35.16 29.88
N VAL A 270 2.25 34.90 30.87
CA VAL A 270 1.05 34.05 30.73
C VAL A 270 -0.15 34.84 31.25
N LEU A 271 -1.17 35.05 30.41
CA LEU A 271 -2.43 35.67 30.81
C LEU A 271 -3.51 34.60 30.98
N LEU A 272 -3.95 34.41 32.22
CA LEU A 272 -5.15 33.63 32.55
C LEU A 272 -6.22 34.62 33.01
N THR A 273 -7.34 34.63 32.31
CA THR A 273 -8.45 35.52 32.65
C THR A 273 -9.77 34.80 32.48
N THR A 274 -10.68 35.05 33.39
CA THR A 274 -12.08 34.64 33.33
C THR A 274 -12.98 35.77 32.83
N ALA A 275 -12.39 36.92 32.48
CA ALA A 275 -13.14 38.08 32.02
C ALA A 275 -13.88 37.76 30.72
N ALA A 276 -15.21 37.64 30.82
CA ALA A 276 -16.07 37.63 29.65
C ALA A 276 -15.89 38.98 28.94
N ARG A 277 -15.47 38.96 27.67
CA ARG A 277 -15.57 40.15 26.82
C ARG A 277 -17.05 40.36 26.54
N ALA A 278 -17.68 41.29 27.27
CA ALA A 278 -18.97 41.81 26.88
C ALA A 278 -18.87 42.30 25.42
N GLY A 279 -19.89 42.02 24.61
CA GLY A 279 -19.92 42.41 23.21
C GLY A 279 -19.52 43.86 22.98
N ARG A 280 -19.04 44.16 21.77
CA ARG A 280 -18.72 45.52 21.33
C ARG A 280 -19.94 46.44 21.57
N GLY A 281 -19.83 47.36 22.52
CA GLY A 281 -20.84 48.37 22.83
C GLY A 281 -20.49 49.16 24.10
N ALA A 282 -20.64 50.49 24.05
CA ALA A 282 -20.26 51.36 25.14
C ALA A 282 -21.28 51.28 26.29
N GLY A 283 -20.91 50.56 27.35
CA GLY A 283 -21.58 50.64 28.66
C GLY A 283 -22.25 49.35 29.11
N VAL A 284 -21.47 48.39 29.65
CA VAL A 284 -21.99 47.39 30.59
C VAL A 284 -20.90 47.06 31.62
N ALA A 285 -21.25 47.15 32.90
CA ALA A 285 -20.41 46.83 34.05
C ALA A 285 -20.23 45.31 34.21
N SER A 286 -18.98 44.87 34.41
CA SER A 286 -18.59 43.47 34.59
C SER A 286 -18.75 43.00 36.04
N THR A 287 -19.13 41.73 36.24
CA THR A 287 -19.02 41.06 37.54
C THR A 287 -17.61 40.50 37.77
N GLN A 288 -17.18 40.62 39.03
CA GLN A 288 -15.85 40.39 39.58
C GLN A 288 -15.68 38.94 40.05
N MET A 289 -14.46 38.40 39.90
CA MET A 289 -14.00 37.22 40.65
C MET A 289 -13.45 37.74 41.98
N ASP A 290 -14.10 37.42 43.11
CA ASP A 290 -13.64 37.86 44.42
C ASP A 290 -12.45 37.01 44.92
N PRO A 291 -11.27 37.60 45.14
CA PRO A 291 -10.24 36.98 45.95
C PRO A 291 -10.61 37.09 47.43
N TRP A 292 -10.63 35.94 48.10
CA TRP A 292 -10.72 35.79 49.55
C TRP A 292 -9.75 36.72 50.29
N LYS A 293 -10.26 37.65 51.08
CA LYS A 293 -9.46 38.44 52.04
C LYS A 293 -9.11 37.57 53.25
N ARG A 294 -7.83 37.24 53.41
CA ARG A 294 -7.31 36.76 54.70
C ARG A 294 -7.06 37.98 55.59
N SER A 295 -7.95 38.18 56.58
CA SER A 295 -7.69 39.10 57.69
C SER A 295 -6.60 38.50 58.58
N VAL A 296 -5.48 39.19 58.70
CA VAL A 296 -4.50 38.97 59.77
C VAL A 296 -4.75 40.09 60.77
N ARG A 297 -5.15 39.73 61.99
CA ARG A 297 -4.95 40.57 63.17
C ARG A 297 -3.58 40.27 63.75
#